data_AF-A0A100WQC0-F1
#
_entry.id   AF-A0A100WQC0-F1
#
_cell.length_a   1.000
_cell.length_b   1.000
_cell.length_c   1.000
_cell.angle_alpha   90.00
_cell.angle_beta   90.00
_cell.angle_gamma   90.00
#
_symmetry.space_group_name_H-M   'P 1'
#
loop_
_entity.id
_entity.type
_entity.pdbx_description
1 polymer ?
#
loop_
_entity_poly.entity_id
_entity_poly.type
_entity_poly.pdbx_seq_one_letter_code
_entity_poly.pdbx_strand_id
1 'polypeptide(L)'
;MVETEDLTVRELLLRLSSGRGHRLFAGTPEQVADTIEEWFTTGAADGFNLIPPALPASLADFVDHVVPELQRRKIFREEYTGSTLRDHLGLDRPANRFSADTDAPVSAAS
;
A
#
# COMPACT_ATOMS: atom_id res chain seq x y z
N MET A 1 13.12 16.45 -14.83
CA MET A 1 13.26 16.55 -16.30
C MET A 1 13.58 15.16 -16.80
N VAL A 2 12.70 14.54 -17.58
CA VAL A 2 12.97 13.27 -18.25
C VAL A 2 13.61 13.64 -19.59
N GLU A 3 14.83 13.15 -19.83
CA GLU A 3 15.47 13.23 -21.13
C GLU A 3 14.53 12.61 -22.17
N THR A 4 14.25 13.35 -23.24
CA THR A 4 13.45 12.87 -24.37
C THR A 4 14.29 11.88 -25.15
N GLU A 5 14.26 10.61 -24.75
CA GLU A 5 14.72 9.52 -25.60
C GLU A 5 13.74 9.38 -26.78
N ASP A 6 14.28 9.33 -28.02
CA ASP A 6 13.54 9.16 -29.28
C ASP A 6 12.97 7.73 -29.39
N LEU A 7 12.04 7.37 -28.51
CA LEU A 7 11.35 6.08 -28.55
C LEU A 7 10.40 6.02 -29.75
N THR A 8 10.46 4.93 -30.50
CA THR A 8 9.45 4.64 -31.53
C THR A 8 8.08 4.45 -30.89
N VAL A 9 7.00 4.65 -31.65
CA VAL A 9 5.61 4.42 -31.18
C VAL A 9 5.44 3.01 -30.60
N ARG A 10 6.14 2.01 -31.16
CA ARG A 10 6.15 0.64 -30.64
C ARG A 10 6.83 0.54 -29.28
N GLU A 11 7.98 1.17 -29.09
CA GLU A 11 8.70 1.16 -27.81
C GLU A 11 7.95 1.94 -26.74
N LEU A 12 7.37 3.08 -27.12
CA LEU A 12 6.48 3.84 -26.26
C LEU A 12 5.26 3.00 -25.87
N LEU A 13 4.60 2.33 -26.82
CA LEU A 13 3.46 1.46 -26.53
C LEU A 13 3.87 0.27 -25.67
N LEU A 14 5.00 -0.37 -25.91
CA LEU A 14 5.50 -1.46 -25.06
C LEU A 14 5.76 -0.96 -23.64
N ARG A 15 6.41 0.20 -23.49
CA ARG A 15 6.72 0.80 -22.19
C ARG A 15 5.48 1.25 -21.42
N LEU A 16 4.50 1.85 -22.11
CA LEU A 16 3.22 2.24 -21.53
C LEU A 16 2.30 1.04 -21.27
N SER A 17 2.38 -0.02 -22.08
CA SER A 17 1.57 -1.23 -21.91
C SER A 17 1.94 -2.01 -20.65
N SER A 18 3.20 -1.93 -20.21
CA SER A 18 3.67 -2.49 -18.94
C SER A 18 3.27 -1.64 -17.71
N GLY A 19 2.77 -0.41 -17.90
CA GLY A 19 2.48 0.54 -16.83
C GLY A 19 1.11 1.18 -17.01
N ARG A 20 0.02 0.41 -16.90
CA ARG A 20 -1.32 0.99 -16.73
C ARG A 20 -1.40 1.68 -15.36
N GLY A 21 -1.05 2.96 -15.30
CA GLY A 21 -1.33 3.87 -14.19
C GLY A 21 -0.58 3.61 -12.86
N HIS A 22 0.37 2.67 -12.82
CA HIS A 22 1.18 2.38 -11.63
C HIS A 22 2.67 2.50 -11.95
N ARG A 23 3.46 2.90 -10.94
CA ARG A 23 4.91 3.10 -11.10
C ARG A 23 5.60 1.75 -11.26
N LEU A 24 6.19 1.51 -12.43
CA LEU A 24 7.08 0.37 -12.67
C LEU A 24 8.51 0.79 -12.35
N PHE A 25 9.09 0.16 -11.34
CA PHE A 25 10.44 0.44 -10.89
C PHE A 25 11.19 -0.87 -10.62
N ALA A 26 12.46 -0.92 -11.04
CA ALA A 26 13.37 -2.04 -10.80
C ALA A 26 14.73 -1.45 -10.41
N GLY A 27 15.29 -1.91 -9.30
CA GLY A 27 16.53 -1.39 -8.72
C GLY A 27 16.97 -2.22 -7.52
N THR A 28 17.97 -1.74 -6.78
CA THR A 28 18.39 -2.38 -5.51
C THR A 28 17.34 -2.15 -4.42
N PRO A 29 17.35 -2.93 -3.32
CA PRO A 29 16.43 -2.74 -2.21
C PRO A 29 16.45 -1.32 -1.63
N GLU A 30 17.64 -0.71 -1.55
CA GLU A 30 17.82 0.67 -1.08
C GLU A 30 17.16 1.67 -2.02
N GLN A 31 17.31 1.50 -3.34
CA GLN A 31 16.69 2.39 -4.32
C GLN A 31 15.15 2.28 -4.32
N VAL A 32 14.63 1.07 -4.09
CA VAL A 32 13.18 0.86 -3.92
C VAL A 32 12.71 1.56 -2.64
N ALA A 33 13.44 1.41 -1.53
CA ALA A 33 13.12 2.07 -0.27
C ALA A 33 13.21 3.60 -0.37
N ASP A 34 14.20 4.15 -1.08
CA ASP A 34 14.35 5.58 -1.37
C ASP A 34 13.11 6.12 -2.09
N THR A 35 12.63 5.37 -3.09
CA THR A 35 11.44 5.75 -3.86
C THR A 35 10.18 5.77 -2.99
N ILE A 36 10.01 4.77 -2.12
CA ILE A 36 8.88 4.68 -1.19
C ILE A 36 8.94 5.82 -0.17
N GLU A 37 10.12 6.09 0.39
CA GLU A 37 10.34 7.17 1.36
C GLU A 37 10.06 8.54 0.75
N GLU A 38 10.53 8.80 -0.47
CA GLU A 38 10.24 10.05 -1.18
C GLU A 38 8.73 10.28 -1.27
N TRP A 39 7.97 9.28 -1.73
CA TRP A 39 6.52 9.40 -1.90
C TRP A 39 5.78 9.55 -0.58
N PHE A 40 6.21 8.85 0.46
CA PHE A 40 5.62 8.94 1.78
C PHE A 40 5.88 10.31 2.43
N THR A 41 7.15 10.74 2.47
CA THR A 41 7.56 11.98 3.15
C THR A 41 7.10 13.25 2.44
N THR A 42 6.88 13.19 1.12
CA THR A 42 6.30 14.30 0.34
C THR A 42 4.76 14.33 0.37
N GLY A 43 4.11 13.35 1.02
CA GLY A 43 2.66 13.25 1.08
C GLY A 43 2.01 12.82 -0.23
N ALA A 44 2.77 12.21 -1.15
CA ALA A 44 2.25 11.66 -2.40
C ALA A 44 1.49 10.34 -2.19
N ALA A 45 1.81 9.58 -1.13
CA ALA A 45 1.12 8.34 -0.79
C ALA A 45 1.23 7.99 0.71
N ASP A 46 0.13 7.53 1.31
CA ASP A 46 0.09 6.95 2.67
C ASP A 46 0.37 5.43 2.68
N GLY A 47 0.33 4.79 1.52
CA GLY A 47 0.51 3.36 1.36
C GLY A 47 0.58 2.94 -0.11
N PHE A 48 1.00 1.70 -0.36
CA PHE A 48 1.30 1.21 -1.69
C PHE A 48 0.61 -0.12 -1.96
N ASN A 49 0.04 -0.26 -3.15
CA ASN A 49 -0.41 -1.54 -3.69
C ASN A 49 0.74 -2.12 -4.52
N LEU A 50 1.37 -3.19 -4.01
CA LEU A 50 2.44 -3.89 -4.72
C LEU A 50 1.85 -4.81 -5.79
N ILE A 51 2.41 -4.76 -7.00
CA ILE A 51 2.06 -5.65 -8.12
C ILE A 51 3.35 -6.35 -8.58
N PRO A 52 3.76 -7.43 -7.89
CA PRO A 52 5.01 -8.11 -8.22
C PRO A 52 4.92 -8.79 -9.60
N PRO A 53 6.02 -8.81 -10.38
CA PRO A 53 6.03 -9.41 -11.71
C PRO A 53 5.91 -10.94 -11.68
N ALA A 54 6.34 -11.58 -10.58
CA ALA A 54 6.23 -13.01 -10.37
C ALA A 54 5.91 -13.32 -8.90
N LEU A 55 4.89 -14.13 -8.66
CA LEU A 55 4.54 -14.62 -7.32
C LEU A 55 4.88 -16.10 -7.18
N PRO A 56 5.34 -16.56 -6.00
CA PRO A 56 5.58 -15.77 -4.78
C PRO A 56 6.96 -15.10 -4.71
N ALA A 57 7.91 -15.48 -5.58
CA ALA A 57 9.33 -15.14 -5.45
C ALA A 57 9.59 -13.64 -5.32
N SER A 58 9.05 -12.79 -6.20
CA SER A 58 9.31 -11.35 -6.14
C SER A 58 8.69 -10.68 -4.91
N LEU A 59 7.64 -11.25 -4.33
CA LEU A 59 7.10 -10.77 -3.07
C LEU A 59 8.01 -11.17 -1.90
N ALA A 60 8.57 -12.39 -1.92
CA ALA A 60 9.54 -12.82 -0.93
C ALA A 60 10.79 -11.93 -0.97
N ASP A 61 11.35 -11.65 -2.15
CA ASP A 61 12.50 -10.75 -2.30
C ASP A 61 12.20 -9.35 -1.73
N PHE A 62 10.98 -8.83 -1.93
CA PHE A 62 10.57 -7.55 -1.35
C PHE A 62 10.50 -7.60 0.18
N VAL A 63 9.93 -8.66 0.74
CA VAL A 63 9.82 -8.85 2.19
C VAL A 63 11.20 -9.04 2.83
N ASP A 64 12.08 -9.81 2.20
CA ASP A 64 13.38 -10.15 2.77
C ASP A 64 14.41 -9.02 2.64
N HIS A 65 14.27 -8.17 1.61
CA HIS A 65 15.27 -7.14 1.31
C HIS A 65 14.79 -5.70 1.46
N VAL A 66 13.53 -5.39 1.12
CA VAL A 66 13.03 -4.00 1.15
C VAL A 66 12.39 -3.66 2.50
N VAL A 67 11.60 -4.56 3.07
CA VAL A 67 10.94 -4.31 4.37
C VAL A 67 11.93 -3.96 5.48
N PRO A 68 13.08 -4.63 5.64
CA PRO A 68 14.07 -4.25 6.66
C PRO A 68 14.61 -2.83 6.47
N GLU A 69 14.80 -2.38 5.22
CA GLU A 69 15.22 -1.01 4.93
C GLU A 69 14.15 0.02 5.32
N LEU A 70 12.88 -0.27 5.06
CA LEU A 70 11.77 0.60 5.46
C LEU A 70 11.62 0.68 6.99
N GLN A 71 11.85 -0.45 7.70
CA GLN A 71 11.86 -0.50 9.16
C GLN A 71 13.05 0.29 9.74
N ARG A 72 14.25 0.12 9.16
CA ARG A 72 15.47 0.88 9.54
C ARG A 72 15.25 2.40 9.43
N ARG A 73 14.48 2.83 8.42
CA ARG A 73 14.07 4.22 8.19
C ARG A 73 12.87 4.67 9.04
N LYS A 74 12.26 3.78 9.81
CA LYS A 74 11.08 4.01 10.66
C LYS A 74 9.83 4.47 9.90
N ILE A 75 9.73 4.10 8.62
CA ILE A 75 8.55 4.36 7.76
C ILE A 75 7.70 3.11 7.53
N PHE A 76 8.06 2.00 8.18
CA PHE A 76 7.26 0.78 8.21
C PHE A 76 7.27 0.17 9.61
N ARG A 77 6.18 -0.50 9.96
CA ARG A 77 6.02 -1.13 11.28
C ARG A 77 6.95 -2.34 11.44
N GLU A 78 7.40 -2.55 12.67
CA GLU A 78 8.15 -3.75 13.07
C GLU A 78 7.22 -4.88 13.53
N GLU A 79 6.12 -4.52 14.20
CA GLU A 79 5.16 -5.46 14.76
C GLU A 79 3.72 -4.98 14.56
N TYR A 80 2.77 -5.91 14.63
CA TYR A 80 1.33 -5.61 14.65
C TYR A 80 0.85 -5.51 16.10
N THR A 81 0.21 -4.40 16.45
CA THR A 81 -0.29 -4.15 17.81
C THR A 81 -1.80 -4.37 17.98
N GLY A 82 -2.55 -4.29 16.88
CA GLY A 82 -3.99 -4.51 16.86
C GLY A 82 -4.40 -5.93 16.49
N SER A 83 -5.70 -6.18 16.42
CA SER A 83 -6.26 -7.47 15.98
C SER A 83 -7.12 -7.36 14.73
N THR A 84 -7.41 -6.13 14.29
CA THR A 84 -8.23 -5.87 13.12
C THR A 84 -7.46 -5.07 12.06
N LEU A 85 -7.88 -5.19 10.81
CA LEU A 85 -7.35 -4.37 9.72
C LEU A 85 -7.47 -2.86 10.01
N ARG A 86 -8.53 -2.44 10.70
CA ARG A 86 -8.72 -1.04 11.08
C ARG A 86 -7.62 -0.57 12.04
N ASP A 87 -7.30 -1.37 13.04
CA ASP A 87 -6.20 -1.06 13.96
C ASP A 87 -4.87 -0.91 13.21
N HIS A 88 -4.61 -1.78 12.23
CA HIS A 88 -3.38 -1.75 11.43
C HIS A 88 -3.29 -0.57 10.45
N LEU A 89 -4.42 0.09 10.18
CA LEU A 89 -4.51 1.27 9.33
C LEU A 89 -4.72 2.56 10.15
N GLY A 90 -4.79 2.48 11.48
CA GLY A 90 -5.06 3.63 12.34
C GLY A 90 -6.49 4.19 12.19
N LEU A 91 -7.46 3.32 11.89
CA LEU A 91 -8.85 3.72 11.64
C LEU A 91 -9.76 3.36 12.83
N ASP A 92 -10.64 4.29 13.21
CA ASP A 92 -11.66 4.02 14.22
C ASP A 92 -12.76 3.08 13.71
N ARG A 93 -13.35 2.30 14.62
CA ARG A 93 -14.54 1.50 14.32
C ARG A 93 -15.77 2.42 14.27
N PRO A 94 -16.48 2.52 13.14
CA PRO A 94 -17.69 3.32 13.07
C PRO A 94 -18.80 2.69 13.92
N ALA A 95 -19.57 3.52 14.62
CA ALA A 95 -20.75 3.09 15.35
C ALA A 95 -21.79 2.47 14.39
N ASN A 96 -22.46 1.40 14.82
CA ASN A 96 -23.54 0.82 14.05
C ASN A 96 -24.75 1.77 14.10
N ARG A 97 -25.15 2.31 12.95
CA ARG A 97 -26.30 3.24 12.85
C ARG A 97 -27.64 2.64 13.25
N PHE A 98 -27.73 1.31 13.36
CA PHE A 98 -28.95 0.57 13.71
C PHE A 98 -28.91 -0.04 15.12
N SER A 99 -27.84 0.18 15.90
CA SER A 99 -27.76 -0.39 17.26
C SER A 99 -28.42 0.47 18.34
N ALA A 100 -28.96 1.63 17.99
CA ALA A 100 -29.77 2.46 18.88
C ALA A 100 -31.24 2.06 18.76
N ASP A 101 -31.63 0.92 19.34
CA ASP A 101 -33.01 0.57 19.76
C ASP A 101 -33.07 -0.91 20.19
N THR A 102 -32.37 -1.29 21.27
CA THR A 102 -32.53 -2.65 21.86
C THR A 102 -32.98 -2.62 23.32
N ASP A 103 -33.27 -1.43 23.86
CA ASP A 103 -33.72 -1.26 25.26
C ASP A 103 -35.19 -0.82 25.40
N ALA A 104 -35.97 -0.86 24.30
CA ALA A 104 -37.42 -0.65 24.40
C ALA A 104 -38.08 -1.92 24.98
N PRO A 105 -38.76 -1.85 26.13
CA PRO A 105 -39.43 -3.02 26.70
C PRO A 105 -40.49 -3.52 25.72
N VAL A 106 -40.41 -4.79 25.35
CA VAL A 106 -41.43 -5.47 24.57
C VAL A 106 -42.69 -5.52 25.45
N SER A 107 -43.62 -4.59 25.21
CA SER A 107 -44.93 -4.61 25.85
C SER A 107 -45.67 -5.87 25.41
N ALA A 108 -45.79 -6.83 26.33
CA ALA A 108 -46.64 -8.00 26.16
C ALA A 108 -48.09 -7.55 26.01
N ALA A 109 -48.62 -7.62 24.79
CA ALA A 109 -50.05 -7.45 24.53
C ALA A 109 -50.81 -8.65 25.12
N SER A 110 -51.77 -8.34 25.99
CA SER A 110 -52.77 -9.28 26.55
C SER A 110 -53.89 -9.56 25.56
#